data_AF-A0A963RPJ1-F1
#
_entry.id   AF-A0A963RPJ1-F1
#
_cell.length_a   1.000
_cell.length_b   1.000
_cell.length_c   1.000
_cell.angle_alpha   90.00
_cell.angle_beta   90.00
_cell.angle_gamma   90.00
#
_symmetry.space_group_name_H-M   'P 1'
#
loop_
_entity.id
_entity.type
_entity.pdbx_description
1 polymer ?
#
loop_
_entity_poly.entity_id
_entity_poly.type
_entity_poly.pdbx_seq_one_letter_code
_entity_poly.pdbx_strand_id
1 'polypeptide(L)'
;MRRLAIMALAALLALFSGAQALSNALTNSHPDLAARLSPWSARAQEREASELVTIDEANRRPDVSAAQPLAHQALAHDLLSSEALALVAMGQDDARRRDVLLGAALGATRRGRMLNTAAMMVAVDHGDADALLAALNRSLLLYPSQETAMIPVLVQQLGDPRMVPGFVQLLRTAPAWAEAFYVQAAGDDALATNMAAVRLGLPENTPVSRESDRAVLRQLARNGLIDEAAQVYLRVLGSASPPPANGPLGWSTDYAPFDWQFYDQGGRFARPASDASALVVSVRAGYGGVLARRLVRLDGNSTFFEVTHTLDPASASHVRLTLECPNSDASWADTLGPSPTGMRVDVRLPCEYAWLSVEGRAPAGGQGISGQLLSIAIL
;
A
#
# COMPACT_ATOMS: atom_id res chain seq x y z
N MET A 1 35.19 44.90 44.76
CA MET A 1 34.73 45.12 43.37
C MET A 1 34.76 43.85 42.51
N ARG A 2 35.89 43.14 42.38
CA ARG A 2 36.01 41.94 41.51
C ARG A 2 34.99 40.83 41.81
N ARG A 3 34.69 40.55 43.09
CA ARG A 3 33.67 39.53 43.49
C ARG A 3 32.24 39.94 43.12
N LEU A 4 31.88 41.21 43.28
CA LEU A 4 30.56 41.73 42.89
C LEU A 4 30.36 41.67 41.37
N ALA A 5 31.41 42.00 40.60
CA ALA A 5 31.38 41.88 39.14
C ALA A 5 31.18 40.42 38.67
N ILE A 6 31.86 39.46 39.31
CA ILE A 6 31.70 38.03 39.00
C ILE A 6 30.27 37.56 39.32
N MET A 7 29.72 37.93 40.48
CA MET A 7 28.35 37.55 40.83
C MET A 7 27.31 38.16 39.89
N ALA A 8 27.47 39.43 39.50
CA ALA A 8 26.58 40.07 38.53
C ALA A 8 26.65 39.39 37.15
N LEU A 9 27.85 39.07 36.67
CA LEU A 9 28.03 38.35 35.40
C LEU A 9 27.43 36.94 35.46
N ALA A 10 27.64 36.21 36.55
CA ALA A 10 27.06 34.88 36.75
C ALA A 10 25.53 34.92 36.77
N ALA A 11 24.93 35.91 37.43
CA ALA A 11 23.48 36.09 37.43
C ALA A 11 22.92 36.41 36.03
N LEU A 12 23.60 37.26 35.26
CA LEU A 12 23.23 37.56 33.88
C LEU A 12 23.30 36.32 32.97
N LEU A 13 24.39 35.54 33.08
CA LEU A 13 24.53 34.29 32.34
C LEU A 13 23.48 33.24 32.73
N ALA A 14 23.13 33.17 34.02
CA ALA A 14 22.09 32.27 34.51
C ALA A 14 20.71 32.67 33.97
N LEU A 15 20.37 33.96 33.98
CA LEU A 15 19.13 34.48 33.39
C LEU A 15 19.07 34.21 31.89
N PHE A 16 20.16 34.48 31.17
CA PHE A 16 20.26 34.22 29.73
C PHE A 16 20.08 32.74 29.40
N SER A 17 20.79 31.87 30.13
CA SER A 17 20.69 30.41 29.94
C SER A 17 19.29 29.89 30.29
N GLY A 18 18.68 30.42 31.34
CA GLY A 18 17.31 30.09 31.74
C GLY A 18 16.29 30.51 30.68
N ALA A 19 16.42 31.72 30.13
CA ALA A 19 15.56 32.21 29.05
C ALA A 19 15.72 31.37 27.78
N GLN A 20 16.95 31.01 27.40
CA GLN A 20 17.21 30.11 26.26
C GLN A 20 16.62 28.71 26.47
N ALA A 21 16.80 28.14 27.66
CA ALA A 21 16.25 26.83 27.98
C ALA A 21 14.72 26.83 27.95
N LEU A 22 14.10 27.87 28.49
CA LEU A 22 12.65 28.04 28.48
C LEU A 22 12.12 28.28 27.06
N SER A 23 12.80 29.09 26.25
CA SER A 23 12.49 29.27 24.83
C SER A 23 12.51 27.94 24.07
N ASN A 24 13.55 27.12 24.26
CA ASN A 24 13.64 25.80 23.64
C ASN A 24 12.50 24.86 24.08
N ALA A 25 12.11 24.90 25.36
CA ALA A 25 11.01 24.09 25.88
C ALA A 25 9.65 24.50 25.31
N LEU A 26 9.44 25.81 25.11
CA LEU A 26 8.18 26.37 24.63
C LEU A 26 8.05 26.46 23.12
N THR A 27 9.16 26.29 22.37
CA THR A 27 9.18 26.48 20.90
C THR A 27 8.08 25.71 20.17
N ASN A 28 7.74 24.48 20.62
CA ASN A 28 6.74 23.68 19.92
C ASN A 28 5.28 24.01 20.32
N SER A 29 5.06 24.67 21.46
CA SER A 29 3.71 24.90 22.02
C SER A 29 3.29 26.37 22.03
N HIS A 30 4.23 27.30 22.24
CA HIS A 30 4.02 28.76 22.27
C HIS A 30 5.22 29.43 21.60
N PRO A 31 5.38 29.32 20.26
CA PRO A 31 6.57 29.81 19.58
C PRO A 31 6.70 31.33 19.63
N ASP A 32 5.60 32.08 19.68
CA ASP A 32 5.59 33.53 19.89
C ASP A 32 6.25 33.91 21.23
N LEU A 33 5.89 33.21 22.31
CA LEU A 33 6.45 33.44 23.63
C LEU A 33 7.92 32.98 23.67
N ALA A 34 8.23 31.86 23.02
CA ALA A 34 9.60 31.36 22.90
C ALA A 34 10.52 32.35 22.17
N ALA A 35 10.04 32.98 21.09
CA ALA A 35 10.79 33.97 20.32
C ALA A 35 10.99 35.27 21.12
N ARG A 36 10.01 35.68 21.93
CA ARG A 36 10.16 36.82 22.86
C ARG A 36 11.14 36.54 24.00
N LEU A 37 11.15 35.32 24.53
CA LEU A 37 12.08 34.91 25.60
C LEU A 37 13.53 34.83 25.12
N SER A 38 13.74 34.38 23.88
CA SER A 38 15.06 34.38 23.24
C SER A 38 14.98 34.90 21.81
N PRO A 39 15.20 36.22 21.62
CA PRO A 39 15.19 36.84 20.30
C PRO A 39 16.29 36.36 19.34
N TRP A 40 17.24 35.56 19.82
CA TRP A 40 18.32 34.98 19.01
C TRP A 40 18.11 33.50 18.70
N SER A 41 17.01 32.92 19.17
CA SER A 41 16.65 31.53 18.90
C SER A 41 16.06 31.43 17.50
N ALA A 42 16.90 31.11 16.51
CA ALA A 42 16.47 30.87 15.12
C ALA A 42 15.30 29.87 15.05
N ARG A 43 15.34 28.81 15.86
CA ARG A 43 14.29 27.79 15.94
C ARG A 43 12.94 28.35 16.40
N ALA A 44 12.93 29.25 17.37
CA ALA A 44 11.70 29.86 17.86
C ALA A 44 11.10 30.80 16.82
N GLN A 45 11.94 31.64 16.19
CA GLN A 45 11.54 32.55 15.12
C GLN A 45 11.02 31.80 13.88
N GLU A 46 11.71 30.74 13.46
CA GLU A 46 11.30 29.87 12.35
C GLU A 46 9.93 29.23 12.61
N ARG A 47 9.70 28.80 13.86
CA ARG A 47 8.44 28.16 14.24
C ARG A 47 7.30 29.16 14.29
N GLU A 48 7.53 30.34 14.86
CA GLU A 48 6.55 31.44 14.86
C GLU A 48 6.23 31.88 13.43
N ALA A 49 7.25 32.05 12.57
CA ALA A 49 7.06 32.37 11.16
C ALA A 49 6.17 31.34 10.45
N SER A 50 6.35 30.05 10.76
CA SER A 50 5.53 28.98 10.18
C SER A 50 4.06 29.05 10.60
N GLU A 51 3.75 29.58 11.79
CA GLU A 51 2.37 29.77 12.26
C GLU A 51 1.68 30.98 11.65
N LEU A 52 2.45 31.94 11.12
CA LEU A 52 1.92 33.10 10.39
C LEU A 52 1.54 32.78 8.94
N VAL A 53 1.86 31.57 8.45
CA VAL A 53 1.50 31.16 7.09
C VAL A 53 0.00 30.88 7.03
N THR A 54 -0.67 31.56 6.12
CA THR A 54 -2.09 31.36 5.83
C THR A 54 -2.27 30.74 4.44
N ILE A 55 -3.49 30.35 4.09
CA ILE A 55 -3.81 29.91 2.74
C ILE A 55 -4.57 31.05 2.04
N ASP A 56 -4.08 31.46 0.88
CA ASP A 56 -4.83 32.32 -0.03
C ASP A 56 -5.95 31.48 -0.68
N GLU A 57 -7.18 31.72 -0.26
CA GLU A 57 -8.38 31.02 -0.72
C GLU A 57 -8.63 31.18 -2.23
N ALA A 58 -8.17 32.28 -2.85
CA ALA A 58 -8.38 32.53 -4.28
C ALA A 58 -7.56 31.57 -5.15
N ASN A 59 -6.32 31.29 -4.73
CA ASN A 59 -5.35 30.52 -5.49
C ASN A 59 -5.02 29.16 -4.87
N ARG A 60 -5.53 28.88 -3.65
CA ARG A 60 -5.19 27.73 -2.80
C ARG A 60 -3.69 27.55 -2.62
N ARG A 61 -2.95 28.67 -2.48
CA ARG A 61 -1.50 28.70 -2.24
C ARG A 61 -1.21 29.25 -0.84
N PRO A 62 -0.12 28.84 -0.19
CA PRO A 62 0.33 29.47 1.04
C PRO A 62 0.67 30.95 0.82
N ASP A 63 0.11 31.83 1.63
CA ASP A 63 0.56 33.22 1.79
C ASP A 63 1.58 33.27 2.93
N VAL A 64 2.80 33.66 2.56
CA VAL A 64 3.97 33.71 3.45
C VAL A 64 4.42 35.14 3.75
N SER A 65 3.65 36.15 3.34
CA SER A 65 4.01 37.57 3.46
C SER A 65 4.28 37.99 4.92
N ALA A 66 3.37 37.63 5.83
CA ALA A 66 3.52 37.90 7.26
C ALA A 66 4.70 37.14 7.90
N ALA A 67 5.09 36.01 7.32
CA ALA A 67 6.17 35.16 7.81
C ALA A 67 7.58 35.64 7.39
N GLN A 68 7.69 36.45 6.33
CA GLN A 68 8.98 36.87 5.76
C GLN A 68 9.93 37.53 6.77
N PRO A 69 9.50 38.51 7.60
CA PRO A 69 10.43 39.20 8.49
C PRO A 69 11.06 38.26 9.52
N LEU A 70 10.27 37.35 10.10
CA LEU A 70 10.74 36.36 11.07
C LEU A 70 11.60 35.28 10.42
N ALA A 71 11.25 34.85 9.21
CA ALA A 71 12.07 33.90 8.45
C ALA A 71 13.46 34.50 8.13
N HIS A 72 13.53 35.76 7.72
CA HIS A 72 14.82 36.45 7.52
C HIS A 72 15.64 36.58 8.81
N GLN A 73 14.99 36.87 9.95
CA GLN A 73 15.67 36.92 11.25
C GLN A 73 16.22 35.55 11.65
N ALA A 74 15.43 34.49 11.47
CA ALA A 74 15.87 33.12 11.74
C ALA A 74 17.11 32.76 10.91
N LEU A 75 17.11 33.08 9.61
CA LEU A 75 18.27 32.84 8.74
C LEU A 75 19.51 33.67 9.09
N ALA A 76 19.34 34.87 9.64
CA ALA A 76 20.45 35.68 10.13
C ALA A 76 21.16 35.04 11.34
N HIS A 77 20.46 34.17 12.08
CA HIS A 77 20.98 33.46 13.24
C HIS A 77 21.40 32.02 12.92
N ASP A 78 20.70 31.34 12.00
CA ASP A 78 21.01 29.99 11.54
C ASP A 78 20.66 29.81 10.06
N LEU A 79 21.70 29.70 9.21
CA LEU A 79 21.56 29.51 7.77
C LEU A 79 20.98 28.15 7.38
N LEU A 80 20.88 27.19 8.31
CA LEU A 80 20.32 25.85 8.08
C LEU A 80 18.87 25.72 8.62
N SER A 81 18.28 26.83 9.05
CA SER A 81 16.87 26.92 9.46
C SER A 81 15.93 26.58 8.29
N SER A 82 15.43 25.34 8.29
CA SER A 82 14.79 24.72 7.13
C SER A 82 13.48 25.36 6.69
N GLU A 83 12.58 25.63 7.63
CA GLU A 83 11.31 26.27 7.33
C GLU A 83 11.55 27.74 6.96
N ALA A 84 12.51 28.42 7.59
CA ALA A 84 12.83 29.79 7.25
C ALA A 84 13.39 29.92 5.82
N LEU A 85 14.26 28.99 5.40
CA LEU A 85 14.72 28.90 4.02
C LEU A 85 13.54 28.71 3.05
N ALA A 86 12.59 27.83 3.40
CA ALA A 86 11.41 27.58 2.58
C ALA A 86 10.51 28.82 2.47
N LEU A 87 10.26 29.50 3.59
CA LEU A 87 9.45 30.71 3.65
C LEU A 87 10.07 31.83 2.82
N VAL A 88 11.37 32.09 2.97
CA VAL A 88 12.08 33.11 2.16
C VAL A 88 12.07 32.75 0.68
N ALA A 89 12.21 31.47 0.32
CA ALA A 89 12.12 31.03 -1.07
C ALA A 89 10.71 31.25 -1.64
N MET A 90 9.66 30.84 -0.92
CA MET A 90 8.27 31.02 -1.35
C MET A 90 7.83 32.49 -1.43
N GLY A 91 8.47 33.38 -0.65
CA GLY A 91 8.21 34.81 -0.71
C GLY A 91 8.82 35.53 -1.92
N GLN A 92 9.51 34.82 -2.82
CA GLN A 92 10.04 35.42 -4.04
C GLN A 92 8.97 35.46 -5.15
N ASP A 93 8.73 36.65 -5.70
CA ASP A 93 7.87 36.84 -6.87
C ASP A 93 8.48 36.21 -8.15
N ASP A 94 9.81 36.27 -8.27
CA ASP A 94 10.54 35.67 -9.39
C ASP A 94 10.64 34.15 -9.20
N ALA A 95 9.95 33.40 -10.07
CA ALA A 95 9.96 31.95 -10.10
C ALA A 95 11.37 31.35 -10.17
N ARG A 96 12.23 31.89 -11.02
CA ARG A 96 13.60 31.39 -11.18
C ARG A 96 14.40 31.58 -9.89
N ARG A 97 14.21 32.71 -9.22
CA ARG A 97 14.89 33.00 -7.95
C ARG A 97 14.37 32.10 -6.83
N ARG A 98 13.06 31.88 -6.76
CA ARG A 98 12.44 30.90 -5.85
C ARG A 98 13.06 29.52 -6.03
N ASP A 99 13.15 29.04 -7.27
CA ASP A 99 13.65 27.69 -7.56
C ASP A 99 15.12 27.53 -7.19
N VAL A 100 15.95 28.55 -7.46
CA VAL A 100 17.37 28.55 -7.07
C VAL A 100 17.51 28.49 -5.55
N LEU A 101 16.75 29.31 -4.82
CA LEU A 101 16.79 29.32 -3.35
C LEU A 101 16.30 28.00 -2.77
N LEU A 102 15.20 27.47 -3.30
CA LEU A 102 14.62 26.22 -2.84
C LEU A 102 15.54 25.02 -3.15
N GLY A 103 16.14 24.99 -4.34
CA GLY A 103 17.14 23.98 -4.71
C GLY A 103 18.36 24.03 -3.81
N ALA A 104 18.88 25.23 -3.51
CA ALA A 104 19.97 25.41 -2.55
C ALA A 104 19.57 24.94 -1.14
N ALA A 105 18.36 25.28 -0.69
CA ALA A 105 17.83 24.87 0.60
C ALA A 105 17.71 23.33 0.71
N LEU A 106 17.15 22.67 -0.32
CA LEU A 106 17.04 21.21 -0.39
C LEU A 106 18.40 20.50 -0.47
N GLY A 107 19.41 21.19 -1.01
CA GLY A 107 20.81 20.74 -0.99
C GLY A 107 21.45 20.82 0.39
N ALA A 108 21.11 21.86 1.16
CA ALA A 108 21.65 22.08 2.51
C ALA A 108 20.95 21.24 3.58
N THR A 109 19.61 21.16 3.54
CA THR A 109 18.80 20.39 4.48
C THR A 109 17.64 19.70 3.76
N ARG A 110 17.32 18.50 4.23
CA ARG A 110 16.20 17.70 3.73
C ARG A 110 15.02 17.66 4.68
N ARG A 111 15.22 18.17 5.90
CA ARG A 111 14.24 18.21 6.98
C ARG A 111 13.52 19.55 6.93
N GLY A 112 12.23 19.57 7.29
CA GLY A 112 11.37 20.77 7.24
C GLY A 112 10.08 20.45 6.50
N ARG A 113 8.93 20.66 7.17
CA ARG A 113 7.62 20.40 6.57
C ARG A 113 7.33 21.40 5.47
N MET A 114 7.52 22.69 5.75
CA MET A 114 7.33 23.77 4.80
C MET A 114 8.31 23.67 3.64
N LEU A 115 9.56 23.27 3.90
CA LEU A 115 10.54 23.02 2.83
C LEU A 115 10.07 21.95 1.86
N ASN A 116 9.55 20.83 2.38
CA ASN A 116 9.01 19.77 1.54
C ASN A 116 7.70 20.19 0.84
N THR A 117 6.84 20.97 1.49
CA THR A 117 5.64 21.56 0.86
C THR A 117 6.00 22.46 -0.30
N ALA A 118 6.96 23.37 -0.12
CA ALA A 118 7.45 24.24 -1.18
C ALA A 118 8.03 23.43 -2.35
N ALA A 119 8.77 22.36 -2.07
CA ALA A 119 9.30 21.45 -3.09
C ALA A 119 8.19 20.77 -3.90
N MET A 120 7.13 20.31 -3.23
CA MET A 120 5.95 19.73 -3.91
C MET A 120 5.26 20.76 -4.79
N MET A 121 5.08 22.00 -4.32
CA MET A 121 4.46 23.07 -5.11
C MET A 121 5.26 23.41 -6.37
N VAL A 122 6.59 23.58 -6.25
CA VAL A 122 7.46 23.86 -7.40
C VAL A 122 7.43 22.69 -8.39
N ALA A 123 7.42 21.45 -7.91
CA ALA A 123 7.30 20.29 -8.78
C ALA A 123 5.96 20.28 -9.55
N VAL A 124 4.85 20.60 -8.89
CA VAL A 124 3.54 20.74 -9.54
C VAL A 124 3.54 21.88 -10.56
N ASP A 125 4.09 23.05 -10.21
CA ASP A 125 4.17 24.22 -11.09
C ASP A 125 4.96 23.92 -12.38
N HIS A 126 5.97 23.05 -12.29
CA HIS A 126 6.78 22.62 -13.44
C HIS A 126 6.24 21.37 -14.16
N GLY A 127 5.21 20.72 -13.64
CA GLY A 127 4.81 19.39 -14.11
C GLY A 127 5.90 18.33 -13.95
N ASP A 128 6.81 18.52 -12.99
CA ASP A 128 7.92 17.60 -12.69
C ASP A 128 7.44 16.49 -11.75
N ALA A 129 6.94 15.44 -12.39
CA ALA A 129 6.55 14.17 -11.80
C ALA A 129 7.57 13.60 -10.80
N ASP A 130 8.84 13.53 -11.20
CA ASP A 130 9.89 12.87 -10.42
C ASP A 130 10.21 13.69 -9.17
N ALA A 131 10.29 15.02 -9.31
CA ALA A 131 10.48 15.92 -8.18
C ALA A 131 9.31 15.86 -7.19
N LEU A 132 8.07 15.75 -7.69
CA LEU A 132 6.87 15.63 -6.84
C LEU A 132 6.92 14.34 -6.03
N LEU A 133 7.18 13.19 -6.68
CA LEU A 133 7.31 11.89 -6.02
C LEU A 133 8.44 11.89 -4.99
N ALA A 134 9.59 12.49 -5.32
CA ALA A 134 10.72 12.59 -4.39
C ALA A 134 10.38 13.44 -3.15
N ALA A 135 9.60 14.51 -3.31
CA ALA A 135 9.15 15.35 -2.20
C ALA A 135 8.08 14.67 -1.33
N LEU A 136 7.13 13.96 -1.95
CA LEU A 136 6.13 13.14 -1.25
C LEU A 136 6.78 12.03 -0.42
N ASN A 137 7.69 11.25 -1.02
CA ASN A 137 8.41 10.19 -0.32
C ASN A 137 9.20 10.73 0.88
N ARG A 138 9.92 11.84 0.69
CA ARG A 138 10.68 12.47 1.77
C ARG A 138 9.78 12.94 2.91
N SER A 139 8.62 13.49 2.59
CA SER A 139 7.64 13.93 3.58
C SER A 139 7.12 12.75 4.41
N LEU A 140 6.79 11.62 3.77
CA LEU A 140 6.34 10.42 4.47
C LEU A 140 7.43 9.78 5.34
N LEU A 141 8.69 9.76 4.86
CA LEU A 141 9.81 9.23 5.63
C LEU A 141 10.13 10.08 6.88
N LEU A 142 9.94 11.40 6.80
CA LEU A 142 10.23 12.31 7.91
C LEU A 142 9.03 12.53 8.84
N TYR A 143 7.82 12.41 8.32
CA TYR A 143 6.57 12.68 9.04
C TYR A 143 5.55 11.55 8.81
N PRO A 144 5.77 10.35 9.37
CA PRO A 144 4.86 9.21 9.18
C PRO A 144 3.42 9.48 9.63
N SER A 145 3.22 10.42 10.56
CA SER A 145 1.87 10.86 10.97
C SER A 145 1.03 11.49 9.85
N GLN A 146 1.63 11.81 8.71
CA GLN A 146 0.95 12.36 7.53
C GLN A 146 0.48 11.27 6.54
N GLU A 147 0.78 9.99 6.78
CA GLU A 147 0.42 8.89 5.88
C GLU A 147 -1.06 8.93 5.45
N THR A 148 -1.98 9.10 6.40
CA THR A 148 -3.43 9.16 6.14
C THR A 148 -3.82 10.25 5.13
N ALA A 149 -3.12 11.38 5.12
CA ALA A 149 -3.41 12.48 4.20
C ALA A 149 -2.66 12.35 2.87
N MET A 150 -1.45 11.78 2.89
CA MET A 150 -0.53 11.78 1.74
C MET A 150 -0.62 10.54 0.86
N ILE A 151 -0.95 9.37 1.41
CA ILE A 151 -1.12 8.14 0.61
C ILE A 151 -2.20 8.31 -0.47
N PRO A 152 -3.38 8.90 -0.21
CA PRO A 152 -4.37 9.17 -1.27
C PRO A 152 -3.80 9.98 -2.44
N VAL A 153 -2.93 10.95 -2.16
CA VAL A 153 -2.29 11.76 -3.20
C VAL A 153 -1.33 10.92 -4.04
N LEU A 154 -0.52 10.06 -3.42
CA LEU A 154 0.34 9.11 -4.13
C LEU A 154 -0.47 8.15 -5.00
N VAL A 155 -1.55 7.58 -4.46
CA VAL A 155 -2.45 6.68 -5.22
C VAL A 155 -3.02 7.41 -6.43
N GLN A 156 -3.45 8.67 -6.28
CA GLN A 156 -3.90 9.48 -7.42
C GLN A 156 -2.81 9.68 -8.48
N GLN A 157 -1.56 9.93 -8.08
CA GLN A 157 -0.46 10.08 -9.03
C GLN A 157 -0.16 8.78 -9.80
N LEU A 158 -0.39 7.61 -9.21
CA LEU A 158 -0.22 6.34 -9.91
C LEU A 158 -1.19 6.19 -11.10
N GLY A 159 -2.28 6.96 -11.14
CA GLY A 159 -3.20 6.97 -12.28
C GLY A 159 -2.56 7.42 -13.60
N ASP A 160 -1.45 8.15 -13.56
CA ASP A 160 -0.67 8.51 -14.75
C ASP A 160 0.41 7.44 -15.04
N PRO A 161 0.32 6.68 -16.14
CA PRO A 161 1.28 5.64 -16.48
C PRO A 161 2.73 6.14 -16.59
N ARG A 162 2.93 7.44 -16.87
CA ARG A 162 4.27 8.05 -16.92
C ARG A 162 4.96 8.08 -15.56
N MET A 163 4.20 7.97 -14.47
CA MET A 163 4.70 7.97 -13.09
C MET A 163 5.21 6.60 -12.63
N VAL A 164 4.86 5.51 -13.33
CA VAL A 164 5.19 4.14 -12.94
C VAL A 164 6.71 3.94 -12.70
N PRO A 165 7.63 4.40 -13.57
CA PRO A 165 9.06 4.29 -13.30
C PRO A 165 9.50 5.00 -12.01
N GLY A 166 8.91 6.15 -11.71
CA GLY A 166 9.16 6.89 -10.47
C GLY A 166 8.71 6.10 -9.24
N PHE A 167 7.53 5.49 -9.28
CA PHE A 167 7.04 4.60 -8.21
C PHE A 167 7.92 3.36 -8.03
N VAL A 168 8.36 2.73 -9.12
CA VAL A 168 9.34 1.62 -9.05
C VAL A 168 10.58 2.09 -8.31
N GLN A 169 11.16 3.23 -8.67
CA GLN A 169 12.37 3.74 -8.04
C GLN A 169 12.19 4.05 -6.55
N LEU A 170 11.04 4.60 -6.16
CA LEU A 170 10.72 4.87 -4.75
C LEU A 170 10.54 3.60 -3.93
N LEU A 171 9.77 2.63 -4.45
CA LEU A 171 9.39 1.43 -3.72
C LEU A 171 10.53 0.40 -3.64
N ARG A 172 11.58 0.54 -4.44
CA ARG A 172 12.82 -0.26 -4.36
C ARG A 172 13.47 -0.27 -2.98
N THR A 173 13.34 0.81 -2.21
CA THR A 173 13.90 0.91 -0.86
C THR A 173 12.97 0.32 0.21
N ALA A 174 11.83 -0.25 -0.18
CA ALA A 174 10.81 -0.79 0.71
C ALA A 174 10.45 0.17 1.87
N PRO A 175 9.99 1.40 1.57
CA PRO A 175 9.66 2.36 2.61
C PRO A 175 8.51 1.85 3.48
N ALA A 176 8.47 2.26 4.76
CA ALA A 176 7.48 1.78 5.73
C ALA A 176 6.02 2.00 5.28
N TRP A 177 5.76 3.09 4.55
CA TRP A 177 4.44 3.44 4.01
C TRP A 177 4.02 2.60 2.79
N ALA A 178 4.91 1.79 2.21
CA ALA A 178 4.66 1.06 0.96
C ALA A 178 3.45 0.13 1.05
N GLU A 179 3.28 -0.59 2.16
CA GLU A 179 2.16 -1.52 2.33
C GLU A 179 0.82 -0.78 2.27
N ALA A 180 0.69 0.32 3.02
CA ALA A 180 -0.52 1.12 3.02
C ALA A 180 -0.82 1.71 1.63
N PHE A 181 0.22 2.10 0.88
CA PHE A 181 0.07 2.48 -0.53
C PHE A 181 -0.47 1.33 -1.40
N TYR A 182 0.12 0.13 -1.33
CA TYR A 182 -0.34 -1.02 -2.12
C TYR A 182 -1.78 -1.40 -1.80
N VAL A 183 -2.12 -1.47 -0.51
CA VAL A 183 -3.47 -1.83 -0.06
C VAL A 183 -4.50 -0.81 -0.51
N GLN A 184 -4.19 0.49 -0.39
CA GLN A 184 -5.12 1.54 -0.81
C GLN A 184 -5.26 1.62 -2.33
N ALA A 185 -4.16 1.54 -3.09
CA ALA A 185 -4.20 1.53 -4.55
C ALA A 185 -4.94 0.31 -5.11
N ALA A 186 -4.88 -0.83 -4.43
CA ALA A 186 -5.61 -2.04 -4.81
C ALA A 186 -7.14 -1.93 -4.69
N GLY A 187 -7.63 -0.87 -4.05
CA GLY A 187 -9.05 -0.52 -3.97
C GLY A 187 -9.60 0.22 -5.19
N ASP A 188 -8.74 0.73 -6.08
CA ASP A 188 -9.13 1.44 -7.30
C ASP A 188 -8.85 0.57 -8.54
N ASP A 189 -9.91 0.03 -9.13
CA ASP A 189 -9.83 -0.87 -10.28
C ASP A 189 -9.13 -0.23 -11.50
N ALA A 190 -9.17 1.11 -11.66
CA ALA A 190 -8.49 1.81 -12.75
C ALA A 190 -6.96 1.75 -12.65
N LEU A 191 -6.42 1.44 -11.47
CA LEU A 191 -4.97 1.39 -11.22
C LEU A 191 -4.36 0.00 -11.43
N ALA A 192 -5.17 -1.03 -11.73
CA ALA A 192 -4.72 -2.42 -11.76
C ALA A 192 -3.48 -2.64 -12.65
N THR A 193 -3.50 -2.13 -13.89
CA THR A 193 -2.37 -2.25 -14.83
C THR A 193 -1.11 -1.54 -14.32
N ASN A 194 -1.24 -0.32 -13.78
CA ASN A 194 -0.10 0.43 -13.26
C ASN A 194 0.48 -0.23 -12.00
N MET A 195 -0.37 -0.80 -11.14
CA MET A 195 0.05 -1.57 -9.96
C MET A 195 0.85 -2.82 -10.33
N ALA A 196 0.39 -3.57 -11.34
CA ALA A 196 1.16 -4.71 -11.88
C ALA A 196 2.51 -4.24 -12.42
N ALA A 197 2.52 -3.18 -13.23
CA ALA A 197 3.75 -2.64 -13.81
C ALA A 197 4.77 -2.19 -12.74
N VAL A 198 4.30 -1.53 -11.67
CA VAL A 198 5.14 -1.19 -10.52
C VAL A 198 5.71 -2.46 -9.87
N ARG A 199 4.86 -3.43 -9.54
CA ARG A 199 5.29 -4.64 -8.83
C ARG A 199 6.28 -5.49 -9.64
N LEU A 200 6.07 -5.60 -10.96
CA LEU A 200 6.93 -6.34 -11.89
C LEU A 200 8.23 -5.59 -12.20
N GLY A 201 8.20 -4.25 -12.16
CA GLY A 201 9.37 -3.40 -12.37
C GLY A 201 10.34 -3.35 -11.18
N LEU A 202 9.90 -3.75 -9.99
CA LEU A 202 10.80 -3.87 -8.84
C LEU A 202 11.87 -4.97 -9.07
N PRO A 203 13.08 -4.83 -8.51
CA PRO A 203 14.04 -5.93 -8.40
C PRO A 203 13.43 -7.14 -7.69
N GLU A 204 13.82 -8.36 -8.06
CA GLU A 204 13.28 -9.61 -7.49
C GLU A 204 13.42 -9.69 -5.97
N ASN A 205 14.54 -9.20 -5.43
CA ASN A 205 14.84 -9.24 -4.00
C ASN A 205 14.27 -8.05 -3.20
N THR A 206 13.50 -7.15 -3.83
CA THR A 206 12.86 -6.06 -3.08
C THR A 206 11.78 -6.64 -2.17
N PRO A 207 11.86 -6.44 -0.84
CA PRO A 207 10.86 -6.96 0.07
C PRO A 207 9.54 -6.23 -0.14
N VAL A 208 8.51 -6.98 -0.47
CA VAL A 208 7.12 -6.54 -0.56
C VAL A 208 6.34 -7.37 0.46
N SER A 209 5.44 -6.74 1.22
CA SER A 209 4.70 -7.48 2.22
C SER A 209 3.68 -8.41 1.58
N ARG A 210 3.40 -9.53 2.26
CA ARG A 210 2.42 -10.52 1.80
C ARG A 210 1.06 -9.88 1.53
N GLU A 211 0.61 -8.94 2.37
CA GLU A 211 -0.68 -8.28 2.19
C GLU A 211 -0.69 -7.37 0.95
N SER A 212 0.41 -6.68 0.66
CA SER A 212 0.58 -5.89 -0.57
C SER A 212 0.45 -6.77 -1.82
N ASP A 213 1.18 -7.88 -1.86
CA ASP A 213 1.13 -8.83 -2.99
C ASP A 213 -0.27 -9.44 -3.14
N ARG A 214 -0.92 -9.84 -2.04
CA ARG A 214 -2.32 -10.29 -2.06
C ARG A 214 -3.27 -9.23 -2.57
N ALA A 215 -3.07 -7.96 -2.23
CA ALA A 215 -3.93 -6.87 -2.64
C ALA A 215 -3.85 -6.67 -4.17
N VAL A 216 -2.62 -6.63 -4.72
CA VAL A 216 -2.36 -6.54 -6.16
C VAL A 216 -2.95 -7.74 -6.91
N LEU A 217 -2.66 -8.96 -6.47
CA LEU A 217 -3.16 -10.18 -7.10
C LEU A 217 -4.69 -10.23 -7.14
N ARG A 218 -5.35 -9.88 -6.02
CA ARG A 218 -6.82 -9.81 -5.96
C ARG A 218 -7.37 -8.74 -6.89
N GLN A 219 -6.75 -7.56 -6.93
CA GLN A 219 -7.18 -6.48 -7.82
C GLN A 219 -7.10 -6.91 -9.29
N LEU A 220 -5.95 -7.43 -9.73
CA LEU A 220 -5.75 -7.88 -11.11
C LEU A 220 -6.78 -8.95 -11.50
N ALA A 221 -6.99 -9.95 -10.64
CA ALA A 221 -7.95 -11.00 -10.93
C ALA A 221 -9.40 -10.53 -10.96
N ARG A 222 -9.79 -9.59 -10.09
CA ARG A 222 -11.14 -8.97 -10.13
C ARG A 222 -11.36 -8.18 -11.42
N ASN A 223 -10.31 -7.57 -11.96
CA ASN A 223 -10.34 -6.81 -13.21
C ASN A 223 -10.16 -7.68 -14.46
N GLY A 224 -10.10 -9.01 -14.30
CA GLY A 224 -9.92 -9.93 -15.42
C GLY A 224 -8.53 -9.89 -16.07
N LEU A 225 -7.54 -9.23 -15.44
CA LEU A 225 -6.15 -9.13 -15.87
C LEU A 225 -5.35 -10.34 -15.36
N ILE A 226 -5.73 -11.53 -15.84
CA ILE A 226 -5.28 -12.81 -15.27
C ILE A 226 -3.84 -13.12 -15.64
N ASP A 227 -3.41 -12.75 -16.84
CA ASP A 227 -2.04 -12.99 -17.30
C ASP A 227 -1.05 -12.12 -16.51
N GLU A 228 -1.39 -10.85 -16.26
CA GLU A 228 -0.62 -9.97 -15.39
C GLU A 228 -0.63 -10.47 -13.95
N ALA A 229 -1.77 -10.94 -13.44
CA ALA A 229 -1.86 -11.54 -12.11
C ALA A 229 -0.93 -12.76 -12.00
N ALA A 230 -0.88 -13.60 -13.03
CA ALA A 230 -0.01 -14.77 -13.07
C ALA A 230 1.47 -14.35 -13.06
N GLN A 231 1.86 -13.36 -13.86
CA GLN A 231 3.23 -12.82 -13.86
C GLN A 231 3.63 -12.27 -12.47
N VAL A 232 2.73 -11.53 -11.81
CA VAL A 232 2.95 -11.04 -10.45
C VAL A 232 3.09 -12.21 -9.48
N TYR A 233 2.24 -13.23 -9.58
CA TYR A 233 2.32 -14.41 -8.71
C TYR A 233 3.65 -15.16 -8.86
N LEU A 234 4.14 -15.34 -10.09
CA LEU A 234 5.46 -15.93 -10.32
C LEU A 234 6.59 -15.10 -9.74
N ARG A 235 6.46 -13.78 -9.83
CA ARG A 235 7.40 -12.86 -9.19
C ARG A 235 7.40 -13.02 -7.66
N VAL A 236 6.23 -13.21 -7.05
CA VAL A 236 6.10 -13.45 -5.61
C VAL A 236 6.73 -14.78 -5.19
N LEU A 237 6.61 -15.81 -6.02
CA LEU A 237 7.23 -17.12 -5.79
C LEU A 237 8.75 -17.13 -6.05
N GLY A 238 9.31 -16.06 -6.64
CA GLY A 238 10.71 -16.04 -7.08
C GLY A 238 10.99 -17.08 -8.18
N SER A 239 9.98 -17.44 -8.97
CA SER A 239 10.08 -18.45 -10.03
C SER A 239 10.03 -17.80 -11.41
N ALA A 240 10.91 -18.23 -12.31
CA ALA A 240 10.90 -17.81 -13.71
C ALA A 240 9.89 -18.60 -14.57
N SER A 241 9.32 -19.68 -14.05
CA SER A 241 8.37 -20.52 -14.78
C SER A 241 7.13 -20.83 -13.95
N PRO A 242 5.96 -20.95 -14.58
CA PRO A 242 4.75 -21.30 -13.86
C PRO A 242 4.85 -22.69 -13.24
N PRO A 243 4.26 -22.89 -12.04
CA PRO A 243 4.18 -24.21 -11.44
C PRO A 243 3.51 -25.20 -12.41
N PRO A 244 3.87 -26.48 -12.37
CA PRO A 244 3.26 -27.49 -13.22
C PRO A 244 1.73 -27.44 -13.09
N ALA A 245 1.02 -27.59 -14.21
CA ALA A 245 -0.45 -27.63 -14.20
C ALA A 245 -0.99 -28.87 -13.46
N ASN A 246 -0.16 -29.91 -13.32
CA ASN A 246 -0.53 -31.19 -12.74
C ASN A 246 0.09 -31.35 -11.35
N GLY A 247 -0.59 -32.11 -10.50
CA GLY A 247 -0.21 -32.41 -9.12
C GLY A 247 -1.28 -32.02 -8.10
N PRO A 248 -1.02 -32.30 -6.82
CA PRO A 248 -1.93 -31.92 -5.73
C PRO A 248 -1.95 -30.40 -5.55
N LEU A 249 -3.15 -29.85 -5.38
CA LEU A 249 -3.36 -28.40 -5.25
C LEU A 249 -3.05 -27.87 -3.84
N GLY A 250 -3.03 -28.74 -2.82
CA GLY A 250 -2.86 -28.36 -1.41
C GLY A 250 -3.97 -27.42 -0.91
N TRP A 251 -3.77 -26.80 0.27
CA TRP A 251 -4.76 -25.93 0.92
C TRP A 251 -4.18 -24.56 1.36
N SER A 252 -3.09 -24.10 0.73
CA SER A 252 -2.49 -22.78 0.99
C SER A 252 -3.51 -21.65 0.76
N THR A 253 -3.36 -20.55 1.51
CA THR A 253 -4.15 -19.32 1.37
C THR A 253 -3.28 -18.06 1.25
N ASP A 254 -1.97 -18.25 1.13
CA ASP A 254 -0.99 -17.17 1.27
C ASP A 254 -1.21 -16.11 0.18
N TYR A 255 -1.38 -16.54 -1.07
CA TYR A 255 -1.46 -15.67 -2.25
C TYR A 255 -2.70 -15.94 -3.11
N ALA A 256 -3.87 -15.90 -2.48
CA ALA A 256 -5.15 -15.83 -3.20
C ALA A 256 -5.11 -14.68 -4.25
N PRO A 257 -5.61 -14.90 -5.49
CA PRO A 257 -6.45 -16.00 -5.95
C PRO A 257 -5.73 -17.23 -6.51
N PHE A 258 -4.40 -17.25 -6.60
CA PHE A 258 -3.68 -18.43 -7.09
C PHE A 258 -3.62 -19.53 -6.03
N ASP A 259 -3.62 -19.13 -4.75
CA ASP A 259 -3.93 -19.99 -3.62
C ASP A 259 -5.44 -19.96 -3.29
N TRP A 260 -5.89 -20.85 -2.40
CA TRP A 260 -7.30 -20.97 -2.07
C TRP A 260 -7.86 -19.75 -1.33
N GLN A 261 -9.04 -19.33 -1.77
CA GLN A 261 -9.95 -18.47 -1.05
C GLN A 261 -11.07 -19.32 -0.48
N PHE A 262 -11.30 -19.23 0.83
CA PHE A 262 -12.36 -19.96 1.50
C PHE A 262 -13.50 -19.03 1.90
N TYR A 263 -14.72 -19.52 1.78
CA TYR A 263 -15.94 -18.76 2.07
C TYR A 263 -16.62 -19.34 3.31
N ASP A 264 -17.00 -18.43 4.20
CA ASP A 264 -17.57 -18.77 5.51
C ASP A 264 -18.65 -17.76 5.88
N GLN A 265 -19.83 -17.95 5.30
CA GLN A 265 -20.98 -17.06 5.48
C GLN A 265 -22.28 -17.81 5.22
N GLY A 266 -23.35 -17.41 5.91
CA GLY A 266 -24.72 -17.85 5.58
C GLY A 266 -24.91 -19.37 5.59
N GLY A 267 -24.58 -20.02 6.71
CA GLY A 267 -24.87 -21.45 6.91
C GLY A 267 -23.98 -22.42 6.14
N ARG A 268 -22.91 -21.94 5.50
CA ARG A 268 -21.88 -22.75 4.85
C ARG A 268 -20.49 -22.27 5.26
N PHE A 269 -19.54 -23.20 5.36
CA PHE A 269 -18.13 -22.87 5.50
C PHE A 269 -17.24 -23.92 4.84
N ALA A 270 -16.06 -23.48 4.42
CA ALA A 270 -14.91 -24.33 4.22
C ALA A 270 -13.71 -23.75 4.96
N ARG A 271 -12.93 -24.59 5.64
CA ARG A 271 -11.71 -24.17 6.34
C ARG A 271 -10.68 -25.29 6.31
N PRO A 272 -9.39 -24.99 6.10
CA PRO A 272 -8.35 -25.99 6.26
C PRO A 272 -8.40 -26.61 7.66
N ALA A 273 -8.12 -27.90 7.74
CA ALA A 273 -7.82 -28.56 9.00
C ALA A 273 -6.61 -27.90 9.66
N SER A 274 -6.43 -28.08 10.98
CA SER A 274 -5.36 -27.43 11.74
C SER A 274 -3.94 -27.78 11.25
N ASP A 275 -3.77 -28.95 10.63
CA ASP A 275 -2.53 -29.43 10.03
C ASP A 275 -2.46 -29.18 8.51
N ALA A 276 -3.45 -28.48 7.95
CA ALA A 276 -3.63 -28.24 6.52
C ALA A 276 -3.63 -29.52 5.65
N SER A 277 -3.94 -30.68 6.24
CA SER A 277 -4.00 -31.97 5.51
C SER A 277 -5.29 -32.15 4.71
N ALA A 278 -6.34 -31.44 5.08
CA ALA A 278 -7.67 -31.54 4.49
C ALA A 278 -8.41 -30.20 4.53
N LEU A 279 -9.45 -30.07 3.73
CA LEU A 279 -10.44 -29.01 3.80
C LEU A 279 -11.71 -29.53 4.47
N VAL A 280 -12.04 -28.99 5.65
CA VAL A 280 -13.31 -29.27 6.33
C VAL A 280 -14.40 -28.46 5.65
N VAL A 281 -15.46 -29.12 5.21
CA VAL A 281 -16.61 -28.49 4.54
C VAL A 281 -17.91 -28.77 5.29
N SER A 282 -18.76 -27.75 5.40
CA SER A 282 -20.11 -27.91 5.90
C SER A 282 -21.09 -26.98 5.21
N VAL A 283 -22.28 -27.50 4.88
CA VAL A 283 -23.39 -26.74 4.30
C VAL A 283 -24.68 -27.16 4.99
N ARG A 284 -25.35 -26.24 5.68
CA ARG A 284 -26.65 -26.51 6.30
C ARG A 284 -27.73 -26.74 5.25
N ALA A 285 -28.73 -27.54 5.59
CA ALA A 285 -29.89 -27.79 4.73
C ALA A 285 -30.55 -26.48 4.26
N GLY A 286 -30.88 -26.41 2.97
CA GLY A 286 -31.45 -25.21 2.34
C GLY A 286 -30.44 -24.12 1.96
N TYR A 287 -29.15 -24.31 2.25
CA TYR A 287 -28.09 -23.38 1.86
C TYR A 287 -27.24 -23.95 0.71
N GLY A 288 -26.55 -23.05 -0.01
CA GLY A 288 -25.53 -23.44 -0.96
C GLY A 288 -24.71 -22.27 -1.47
N GLY A 289 -23.72 -22.58 -2.31
CA GLY A 289 -22.83 -21.62 -2.95
C GLY A 289 -21.38 -22.10 -2.97
N VAL A 290 -20.49 -21.19 -3.34
CA VAL A 290 -19.04 -21.42 -3.33
C VAL A 290 -18.55 -21.62 -1.90
N LEU A 291 -17.78 -22.68 -1.72
CA LEU A 291 -17.10 -23.06 -0.48
C LEU A 291 -15.63 -22.67 -0.53
N ALA A 292 -14.97 -22.96 -1.65
CA ALA A 292 -13.58 -22.62 -1.89
C ALA A 292 -13.38 -22.26 -3.37
N ARG A 293 -12.44 -21.37 -3.67
CA ARG A 293 -12.10 -20.99 -5.05
C ARG A 293 -10.61 -20.67 -5.20
N ARG A 294 -10.02 -20.99 -6.34
CA ARG A 294 -8.69 -20.54 -6.77
C ARG A 294 -8.58 -20.46 -8.29
N LEU A 295 -7.57 -19.77 -8.79
CA LEU A 295 -7.13 -19.89 -10.17
C LEU A 295 -6.24 -21.13 -10.31
N VAL A 296 -6.50 -21.92 -11.35
CA VAL A 296 -5.64 -23.02 -11.78
C VAL A 296 -5.25 -22.82 -13.23
N ARG A 297 -4.04 -23.24 -13.58
CA ARG A 297 -3.58 -23.25 -14.96
C ARG A 297 -4.09 -24.52 -15.64
N LEU A 298 -4.61 -24.38 -16.85
CA LEU A 298 -4.99 -25.45 -17.75
C LEU A 298 -3.90 -25.58 -18.82
N ASP A 299 -3.53 -26.81 -19.19
CA ASP A 299 -2.47 -27.09 -20.17
C ASP A 299 -2.99 -27.13 -21.62
N GLY A 300 -4.28 -26.81 -21.83
CA GLY A 300 -4.94 -26.82 -23.13
C GLY A 300 -5.32 -28.21 -23.65
N ASN A 301 -4.99 -29.28 -22.92
CA ASN A 301 -5.38 -30.65 -23.22
C ASN A 301 -6.60 -31.08 -22.38
N SER A 302 -6.97 -32.36 -22.47
CA SER A 302 -7.98 -32.96 -21.58
C SER A 302 -7.47 -32.94 -20.13
N THR A 303 -7.94 -31.99 -19.33
CA THR A 303 -7.67 -31.94 -17.90
C THR A 303 -8.47 -33.02 -17.15
N PHE A 304 -7.82 -33.73 -16.24
CA PHE A 304 -8.48 -34.69 -15.35
C PHE A 304 -8.26 -34.29 -13.89
N PHE A 305 -9.34 -34.26 -13.10
CA PHE A 305 -9.29 -34.03 -11.68
C PHE A 305 -9.51 -35.33 -10.92
N GLU A 306 -8.71 -35.55 -9.88
CA GLU A 306 -8.95 -36.56 -8.86
C GLU A 306 -9.23 -35.86 -7.53
N VAL A 307 -10.37 -36.18 -6.91
CA VAL A 307 -10.77 -35.62 -5.62
C VAL A 307 -10.95 -36.73 -4.60
N THR A 308 -10.16 -36.71 -3.54
CA THR A 308 -10.29 -37.63 -2.42
C THR A 308 -11.03 -36.94 -1.29
N HIS A 309 -12.08 -37.58 -0.75
CA HIS A 309 -12.92 -37.02 0.32
C HIS A 309 -13.46 -38.08 1.29
N THR A 310 -14.02 -37.61 2.41
CA THR A 310 -14.71 -38.41 3.44
C THR A 310 -16.22 -38.20 3.48
N LEU A 311 -16.77 -37.40 2.55
CA LEU A 311 -18.21 -37.18 2.42
C LEU A 311 -18.95 -38.50 2.19
N ASP A 312 -20.10 -38.67 2.85
CA ASP A 312 -21.01 -39.76 2.55
C ASP A 312 -21.60 -39.61 1.12
N PRO A 313 -22.09 -40.68 0.49
CA PRO A 313 -22.57 -40.63 -0.90
C PRO A 313 -23.69 -39.60 -1.15
N ALA A 314 -24.58 -39.37 -0.17
CA ALA A 314 -25.64 -38.37 -0.33
C ALA A 314 -25.05 -36.95 -0.32
N SER A 315 -24.16 -36.66 0.64
CA SER A 315 -23.43 -35.38 0.69
C SER A 315 -22.55 -35.12 -0.53
N ALA A 316 -21.81 -36.13 -1.00
CA ALA A 316 -20.92 -36.02 -2.15
C ALA A 316 -21.69 -35.60 -3.42
N SER A 317 -22.87 -36.18 -3.65
CA SER A 317 -23.75 -35.84 -4.78
C SER A 317 -24.29 -34.40 -4.79
N HIS A 318 -24.01 -33.64 -3.73
CA HIS A 318 -24.40 -32.24 -3.57
C HIS A 318 -23.20 -31.28 -3.53
N VAL A 319 -21.99 -31.80 -3.72
CA VAL A 319 -20.76 -31.04 -3.88
C VAL A 319 -20.28 -31.19 -5.31
N ARG A 320 -19.90 -30.09 -5.95
CA ARG A 320 -19.40 -30.08 -7.33
C ARG A 320 -18.11 -29.30 -7.44
N LEU A 321 -17.26 -29.72 -8.38
CA LEU A 321 -16.18 -28.90 -8.90
C LEU A 321 -16.72 -28.12 -10.10
N THR A 322 -16.35 -26.84 -10.17
CA THR A 322 -16.63 -25.99 -11.33
C THR A 322 -15.33 -25.39 -11.84
N LEU A 323 -15.22 -25.27 -13.16
CA LEU A 323 -14.22 -24.47 -13.85
C LEU A 323 -14.92 -23.36 -14.62
N GLU A 324 -14.47 -22.13 -14.47
CA GLU A 324 -15.00 -20.97 -15.19
C GLU A 324 -13.85 -20.19 -15.82
N CYS A 325 -13.91 -19.94 -17.13
CA CYS A 325 -12.94 -19.08 -17.77
C CYS A 325 -13.19 -17.61 -17.36
N PRO A 326 -12.15 -16.88 -16.94
CA PRO A 326 -12.23 -15.43 -16.74
C PRO A 326 -12.70 -14.73 -18.02
N ASN A 327 -13.56 -13.71 -17.88
CA ASN A 327 -14.08 -12.88 -18.98
C ASN A 327 -14.81 -13.67 -20.09
N SER A 328 -15.34 -14.86 -19.77
CA SER A 328 -16.07 -15.71 -20.71
C SER A 328 -17.20 -16.44 -19.99
N ASP A 329 -18.24 -16.84 -20.72
CA ASP A 329 -19.30 -17.71 -20.21
C ASP A 329 -18.91 -19.21 -20.28
N ALA A 330 -17.73 -19.51 -20.84
CA ALA A 330 -17.23 -20.88 -20.93
C ALA A 330 -16.95 -21.46 -19.54
N SER A 331 -17.66 -22.53 -19.22
CA SER A 331 -17.57 -23.21 -17.94
C SER A 331 -17.74 -24.71 -18.07
N TRP A 332 -17.27 -25.43 -17.06
CA TRP A 332 -17.44 -26.86 -16.89
C TRP A 332 -17.80 -27.14 -15.43
N ALA A 333 -18.61 -28.16 -15.18
CA ALA A 333 -18.97 -28.56 -13.84
C ALA A 333 -19.23 -30.07 -13.78
N ASP A 334 -18.80 -30.69 -12.69
CA ASP A 334 -19.12 -32.09 -12.40
C ASP A 334 -19.29 -32.30 -10.89
N THR A 335 -20.11 -33.29 -10.52
CA THR A 335 -20.50 -33.58 -9.15
C THR A 335 -19.59 -34.65 -8.55
N LEU A 336 -19.28 -34.56 -7.25
CA LEU A 336 -18.53 -35.60 -6.57
C LEU A 336 -19.32 -36.92 -6.51
N GLY A 337 -18.62 -38.01 -6.75
CA GLY A 337 -19.14 -39.37 -6.69
C GLY A 337 -18.56 -40.14 -5.48
N PRO A 338 -18.33 -41.45 -5.60
CA PRO A 338 -17.51 -42.19 -4.65
C PRO A 338 -16.08 -41.64 -4.60
N SER A 339 -15.46 -41.71 -3.43
CA SER A 339 -14.06 -41.31 -3.23
C SER A 339 -13.11 -42.47 -3.60
N PRO A 340 -12.02 -42.23 -4.34
CA PRO A 340 -11.69 -40.97 -5.04
C PRO A 340 -12.61 -40.75 -6.23
N THR A 341 -13.05 -39.50 -6.42
CA THR A 341 -13.84 -39.11 -7.60
C THR A 341 -12.91 -38.63 -8.70
N GLY A 342 -12.92 -39.34 -9.83
CA GLY A 342 -12.29 -38.91 -11.07
C GLY A 342 -13.25 -38.11 -11.95
N MET A 343 -12.85 -36.93 -12.39
CA MET A 343 -13.65 -36.04 -13.24
C MET A 343 -12.84 -35.59 -14.44
N ARG A 344 -13.35 -35.83 -15.65
CA ARG A 344 -12.70 -35.40 -16.90
C ARG A 344 -13.38 -34.14 -17.42
N VAL A 345 -12.58 -33.12 -17.70
CA VAL A 345 -13.03 -31.95 -18.45
C VAL A 345 -13.17 -32.37 -19.91
N ASP A 346 -14.41 -32.60 -20.35
CA ASP A 346 -14.77 -33.09 -21.67
C ASP A 346 -14.99 -31.99 -22.71
N VAL A 347 -14.97 -30.73 -22.26
CA VAL A 347 -15.06 -29.53 -23.09
C VAL A 347 -13.72 -28.81 -23.15
N ARG A 348 -13.41 -28.21 -24.31
CA ARG A 348 -12.24 -27.35 -24.42
C ARG A 348 -12.59 -25.95 -23.92
N LEU A 349 -11.94 -25.53 -22.84
CA LEU A 349 -12.08 -24.19 -22.29
C LEU A 349 -11.13 -23.19 -23.01
N PRO A 350 -11.61 -22.00 -23.42
CA PRO A 350 -10.81 -21.02 -24.18
C PRO A 350 -9.97 -20.10 -23.26
N CYS A 351 -9.32 -20.65 -22.24
CA CYS A 351 -8.49 -19.89 -21.31
C CYS A 351 -7.29 -20.71 -20.82
N GLU A 352 -6.16 -20.06 -20.57
CA GLU A 352 -5.00 -20.70 -19.91
C GLU A 352 -5.23 -20.85 -18.41
N TYR A 353 -5.92 -19.89 -17.79
CA TYR A 353 -6.26 -19.94 -16.37
C TYR A 353 -7.77 -20.01 -16.20
N ALA A 354 -8.25 -20.94 -15.37
CA ALA A 354 -9.64 -21.08 -15.02
C ALA A 354 -9.83 -20.94 -13.51
N TRP A 355 -10.98 -20.38 -13.11
CA TRP A 355 -11.42 -20.41 -11.74
C TRP A 355 -11.92 -21.80 -11.38
N LEU A 356 -11.15 -22.53 -10.59
CA LEU A 356 -11.58 -23.76 -9.94
C LEU A 356 -12.34 -23.42 -8.66
N SER A 357 -13.62 -23.80 -8.61
CA SER A 357 -14.43 -23.65 -7.41
C SER A 357 -14.92 -24.99 -6.89
N VAL A 358 -14.97 -25.11 -5.57
CA VAL A 358 -15.72 -26.16 -4.87
C VAL A 358 -17.02 -25.52 -4.42
N GLU A 359 -18.15 -26.06 -4.88
CA GLU A 359 -19.47 -25.58 -4.53
C GLU A 359 -20.26 -26.68 -3.84
N GLY A 360 -21.06 -26.30 -2.84
CA GLY A 360 -21.98 -27.22 -2.17
C GLY A 360 -23.39 -26.67 -2.15
N ARG A 361 -24.40 -27.52 -2.32
CA ARG A 361 -25.81 -27.14 -2.18
C ARG A 361 -26.61 -28.24 -1.48
N ALA A 362 -26.95 -28.02 -0.21
CA ALA A 362 -27.78 -28.96 0.55
C ALA A 362 -29.27 -28.70 0.28
N PRO A 363 -30.08 -29.71 -0.06
CA PRO A 363 -31.50 -29.55 -0.34
C PRO A 363 -32.28 -29.04 0.89
N ALA A 364 -33.33 -28.24 0.64
CA ALA A 364 -34.22 -27.79 1.70
C ALA A 364 -34.98 -28.98 2.32
N GLY A 365 -34.96 -29.10 3.65
CA GLY A 365 -35.59 -30.22 4.37
C GLY A 365 -34.81 -31.55 4.34
N GLY A 366 -33.67 -31.60 3.65
CA GLY A 366 -32.77 -32.75 3.66
C GLY A 366 -31.71 -32.68 4.76
N GLN A 367 -30.75 -33.60 4.72
CA GLN A 367 -29.54 -33.50 5.56
C GLN A 367 -28.58 -32.44 4.99
N GLY A 368 -27.86 -31.77 5.89
CA GLY A 368 -26.76 -30.89 5.51
C GLY A 368 -25.56 -31.68 5.01
N ILE A 369 -24.66 -31.01 4.30
CA ILE A 369 -23.37 -31.55 3.88
C ILE A 369 -22.40 -31.37 5.04
N SER A 370 -21.66 -32.42 5.40
CA SER A 370 -20.57 -32.34 6.37
C SER A 370 -19.51 -33.38 6.06
N GLY A 371 -18.24 -32.98 6.01
CA GLY A 371 -17.12 -33.90 5.81
C GLY A 371 -15.85 -33.16 5.44
N GLN A 372 -14.91 -33.88 4.82
CA GLN A 372 -13.62 -33.33 4.46
C GLN A 372 -13.25 -33.66 3.02
N LEU A 373 -12.65 -32.72 2.31
CA LEU A 373 -11.89 -32.97 1.08
C LEU A 373 -10.43 -33.15 1.47
N LEU A 374 -9.88 -34.35 1.28
CA LEU A 374 -8.50 -34.66 1.63
C LEU A 374 -7.54 -34.08 0.59
N SER A 375 -7.86 -34.25 -0.70
CA SER A 375 -7.05 -33.72 -1.79
C SER A 375 -7.88 -33.40 -3.02
N ILE A 376 -7.40 -32.42 -3.80
CA ILE A 376 -7.78 -32.18 -5.18
C ILE A 376 -6.48 -32.16 -5.96
N ALA A 377 -6.37 -33.00 -6.99
CA ALA A 377 -5.20 -33.08 -7.87
C ALA A 377 -5.63 -32.98 -9.33
N ILE A 378 -4.77 -32.34 -10.13
CA ILE A 378 -4.85 -32.36 -11.60
C ILE A 378 -3.88 -33.44 -12.09
N LEU A 379 -4.34 -34.39 -12.90
CA LEU A 379 -3.52 -35.51 -13.39
C LEU A 379 -2.92 -35.25 -14.76
#